data_AF-A0A2D4TUA0-F1
#
_entry.id   AF-A0A2D4TUA0-F1
#
_cell.length_a   1.000
_cell.length_b   1.000
_cell.length_c   1.000
_cell.angle_alpha   90.00
_cell.angle_beta   90.00
_cell.angle_gamma   90.00
#
_symmetry.space_group_name_H-M   'P 1'
#
loop_
_entity.id
_entity.type
_entity.pdbx_description
1 polymer ?
#
loop_
_entity_poly.entity_id
_entity_poly.type
_entity_poly.pdbx_seq_one_letter_code
_entity_poly.pdbx_strand_id
1 'polypeptide(L)'
;MKHFTAFPLLLMPLDVQIKRRGGEGFNCDVKATPIPGSYSVKYEFETAFGPATLTTLNQFNLGIIHSNEGPLHVMYCADKQSFFKVLVKPAKRLIGKKILFTTPIAETFEQAMSVLKSWYPTYTNWKLDKPPII
;
A
#
# COMPACT_ATOMS: atom_id res chain seq x y z
N MET A 1 18.69 14.26 2.41
CA MET A 1 18.17 12.89 2.65
C MET A 1 17.08 12.62 1.61
N LYS A 2 17.13 11.49 0.89
CA LYS A 2 16.02 11.09 0.03
C LYS A 2 14.85 10.70 0.94
N HIS A 3 13.73 11.38 0.83
CA HIS A 3 12.50 10.98 1.52
C HIS A 3 12.00 9.70 0.85
N PHE A 4 12.06 8.59 1.57
CA PHE A 4 11.40 7.35 1.16
C PHE A 4 9.92 7.52 1.49
N THR A 5 9.10 7.79 0.47
CA THR A 5 7.67 7.96 0.67
C THR A 5 7.01 6.59 0.82
N ALA A 6 6.66 6.23 2.05
CA ALA A 6 5.86 5.04 2.31
C ALA A 6 4.47 5.18 1.67
N PHE A 7 4.06 4.18 0.88
CA PHE A 7 2.65 4.00 0.54
C PHE A 7 2.31 2.53 0.69
N PRO A 8 1.24 2.24 1.44
CA PRO A 8 -0.03 2.03 0.76
C PRO A 8 -1.31 2.27 1.60
N LEU A 9 -2.35 2.82 0.97
CA LEU A 9 -3.74 2.60 1.39
C LEU A 9 -4.57 2.27 0.13
N LEU A 10 -4.51 0.99 -0.27
CA LEU A 10 -5.12 0.50 -1.53
C LEU A 10 -6.63 0.24 -1.43
N LEU A 11 -7.21 0.33 -0.23
CA LEU A 11 -8.64 0.11 0.00
C LEU A 11 -9.49 1.35 -0.29
N MET A 12 -8.97 2.53 0.03
CA MET A 12 -9.65 3.81 -0.19
C MET A 12 -8.65 4.97 -0.02
N PRO A 13 -8.86 6.11 -0.70
CA PRO A 13 -8.06 7.33 -0.50
C PRO A 13 -7.96 7.76 0.98
N LEU A 14 -6.85 8.41 1.35
CA LEU A 14 -6.57 8.84 2.72
C LEU A 14 -7.65 9.79 3.26
N ASP A 15 -8.10 10.75 2.45
CA ASP A 15 -9.16 11.70 2.76
C ASP A 15 -10.48 10.98 3.09
N VAL A 16 -10.79 9.88 2.39
CA VAL A 16 -11.98 9.06 2.67
C VAL A 16 -11.87 8.35 4.02
N GLN A 17 -10.67 7.95 4.43
CA GLN A 17 -10.46 7.32 5.74
C GLN A 17 -10.59 8.31 6.88
N ILE A 18 -10.05 9.52 6.68
CA ILE A 18 -10.14 10.62 7.64
C ILE A 18 -11.61 11.01 7.83
N LYS A 19 -12.36 11.20 6.74
CA LYS A 19 -13.81 11.43 6.79
C LYS A 19 -14.56 10.35 7.57
N ARG A 20 -14.27 9.06 7.31
CA ARG A 20 -14.90 7.95 8.04
C ARG A 20 -14.60 7.92 9.53
N ARG A 21 -13.51 8.56 9.96
CA ARG A 21 -13.15 8.72 11.38
C ARG A 21 -13.70 10.01 11.99
N GLY A 22 -14.61 10.72 11.29
CA GLY A 22 -15.21 11.95 11.77
C GLY A 22 -14.40 13.22 11.48
N GLY A 23 -13.35 13.13 10.66
CA GLY A 23 -12.53 14.27 10.24
C GLY A 23 -13.07 15.03 9.03
N GLU A 24 -14.38 14.96 8.77
CA GLU A 24 -14.99 15.67 7.64
C GLU A 24 -14.84 17.19 7.82
N GLY A 25 -14.26 17.87 6.83
CA GLY A 25 -13.93 19.30 6.92
C GLY A 25 -12.57 19.63 7.56
N PHE A 26 -11.90 18.65 8.18
CA PHE A 26 -10.61 18.83 8.87
C PHE A 26 -9.41 18.28 8.08
N ASN A 27 -9.61 17.92 6.81
CA ASN A 27 -8.56 17.36 5.94
C ASN A 27 -7.37 18.31 5.70
N CYS A 28 -7.51 19.60 6.01
CA CYS A 28 -6.50 20.62 5.80
C CYS A 28 -5.44 20.69 6.90
N ASP A 29 -5.74 20.19 8.11
CA ASP A 29 -4.86 20.26 9.31
C ASP A 29 -4.26 18.89 9.69
N VAL A 30 -4.22 17.95 8.73
CA VAL A 30 -3.71 16.61 8.97
C VAL A 30 -2.19 16.66 9.11
N LYS A 31 -1.68 16.35 10.32
CA LYS A 31 -0.25 16.20 10.55
C LYS A 31 0.18 14.77 10.25
N ALA A 32 1.17 14.62 9.37
CA ALA A 32 1.76 13.32 9.03
C ALA A 32 3.14 13.17 9.68
N THR A 33 3.35 12.10 10.46
CA THR A 33 4.61 11.78 11.13
C THR A 33 5.03 10.35 10.77
N PRO A 34 6.18 10.14 10.11
CA PRO A 34 6.73 8.81 9.91
C PRO A 34 7.03 8.11 11.24
N ILE A 35 6.77 6.81 11.34
CA ILE A 35 7.13 6.02 12.52
C ILE A 35 8.55 5.47 12.33
N PRO A 36 9.52 5.86 13.18
CA PRO A 36 10.91 5.39 13.08
C PRO A 36 11.01 3.85 13.08
N GLY A 37 11.90 3.30 12.25
CA GLY A 37 12.09 1.85 12.13
C GLY A 37 10.94 1.11 11.43
N SER A 38 10.09 1.81 10.69
CA SER A 38 8.96 1.21 9.98
C SER A 38 8.68 1.90 8.65
N TYR A 39 7.88 1.26 7.81
CA TYR A 39 7.25 1.88 6.64
C TYR A 39 5.90 2.53 6.96
N SER A 40 5.57 2.72 8.25
CA SER A 40 4.29 3.28 8.66
C SER A 40 4.36 4.80 8.83
N VAL A 41 3.24 5.46 8.56
CA VAL A 41 3.02 6.89 8.80
C VAL A 41 1.82 7.04 9.72
N LYS A 42 1.99 7.83 10.78
CA LYS A 42 0.91 8.26 11.68
C LYS A 42 0.34 9.59 11.17
N TYR A 43 -0.96 9.62 10.95
CA TYR A 43 -1.73 10.82 10.63
C TYR A 43 -2.53 11.24 11.86
N GLU A 44 -2.45 12.51 12.22
CA GLU A 44 -3.15 13.11 13.35
C GLU A 44 -4.05 14.24 12.82
N PHE A 45 -5.30 14.29 13.28
CA PHE A 45 -6.29 15.26 12.81
C PHE A 45 -7.40 15.46 13.85
N GLU A 46 -8.07 16.60 13.80
CA GLU A 46 -9.21 16.91 14.69
C GLU A 46 -10.52 16.33 14.16
N THR A 47 -11.44 16.05 15.08
CA THR A 47 -12.81 15.61 14.78
C THR A 47 -13.79 16.33 15.70
N ALA A 48 -15.09 16.22 15.42
CA ALA A 48 -16.13 16.74 16.32
C ALA A 48 -16.10 16.13 17.74
N PHE A 49 -15.41 15.00 17.93
CA PHE A 49 -15.28 14.30 19.22
C PHE A 49 -13.90 14.49 19.85
N GLY A 50 -13.05 15.34 19.28
CA GLY A 50 -11.66 15.57 19.71
C GLY A 50 -10.62 14.97 18.75
N PRO A 51 -9.35 14.93 19.17
CA PRO A 51 -8.25 14.51 18.30
C PRO A 51 -8.33 13.03 17.97
N ALA A 52 -8.05 12.69 16.71
CA ALA A 52 -8.02 11.34 16.20
C ALA A 52 -6.71 11.03 15.49
N THR A 53 -6.40 9.74 15.38
CA THR A 53 -5.20 9.26 14.68
C THR A 53 -5.53 8.14 13.71
N LEU A 54 -4.79 8.06 12.61
CA LEU A 54 -4.80 6.97 11.64
C LEU A 54 -3.36 6.57 11.35
N THR A 55 -3.02 5.30 11.51
CA THR A 55 -1.67 4.78 11.19
C THR A 55 -1.75 3.87 9.98
N THR A 56 -0.86 4.05 9.00
CA THR A 56 -0.78 3.13 7.84
C THR A 56 -0.23 1.78 8.25
N LEU A 57 -0.49 0.78 7.41
CA LEU A 57 0.16 -0.52 7.53
C LEU A 57 1.68 -0.36 7.32
N ASN A 58 2.46 -1.22 7.97
CA ASN A 58 3.90 -1.27 7.85
C ASN A 58 4.29 -1.96 6.53
N GLN A 59 4.01 -1.28 5.43
CA GLN A 59 4.08 -1.82 4.09
C GLN A 59 4.82 -0.88 3.15
N PHE A 60 5.59 -1.48 2.24
CA PHE A 60 6.36 -0.80 1.22
C PHE A 60 5.87 -1.22 -0.16
N ASN A 61 5.60 -0.27 -1.04
CA ASN A 61 5.27 -0.54 -2.44
C ASN A 61 6.56 -0.66 -3.25
N LEU A 62 6.81 -1.86 -3.80
CA LEU A 62 7.98 -2.12 -4.64
C LEU A 62 7.79 -1.59 -6.06
N GLY A 63 6.54 -1.49 -6.52
CA GLY A 63 6.22 -1.09 -7.88
C GLY A 63 4.98 -1.78 -8.45
N ILE A 64 4.75 -1.57 -9.73
CA ILE A 64 3.56 -2.05 -10.44
C ILE A 64 4.01 -2.89 -11.65
N ILE A 65 3.39 -4.08 -11.78
CA ILE A 65 3.49 -4.91 -12.97
C ILE A 65 2.22 -4.68 -13.80
N HIS A 66 2.37 -4.32 -15.06
CA HIS A 66 1.25 -4.24 -16.00
C HIS A 66 1.12 -5.59 -16.72
N SER A 67 0.29 -6.47 -16.17
CA SER A 67 0.00 -7.77 -16.78
C SER A 67 -1.29 -7.72 -17.61
N ASN A 68 -1.58 -8.80 -18.33
CA ASN A 68 -2.85 -8.97 -19.06
C ASN A 68 -4.08 -8.97 -18.13
N GLU A 69 -3.89 -9.17 -16.83
CA GLU A 69 -4.97 -9.15 -15.82
C GLU A 69 -5.27 -7.73 -15.28
N GLY A 70 -4.43 -6.75 -15.65
CA GLY A 70 -4.47 -5.38 -15.16
C GLY A 70 -3.23 -4.99 -14.34
N PRO A 71 -3.20 -3.77 -13.77
CA PRO A 71 -2.10 -3.31 -12.94
C PRO A 71 -2.07 -4.09 -11.61
N LEU A 72 -0.90 -4.63 -11.31
CA LEU A 72 -0.65 -5.44 -10.13
C LEU A 72 0.41 -4.78 -9.27
N HIS A 73 0.05 -4.41 -8.05
CA HIS A 73 0.97 -3.81 -7.09
C HIS A 73 1.77 -4.91 -6.40
N VAL A 74 3.10 -4.76 -6.35
CA VAL A 74 3.98 -5.65 -5.60
C VAL A 74 4.38 -4.95 -4.32
N MET A 75 4.22 -5.62 -3.19
CA MET A 75 4.32 -5.00 -1.88
C MET A 75 5.08 -5.89 -0.91
N TYR A 76 5.74 -5.27 0.06
CA TYR A 76 6.38 -5.93 1.20
C TYR A 76 5.68 -5.49 2.48
N CYS A 77 5.41 -6.41 3.40
CA CYS A 77 4.89 -6.12 4.73
C CYS A 77 5.95 -6.51 5.76
N ALA A 78 6.48 -5.52 6.47
CA ALA A 78 7.51 -5.76 7.48
C ALA A 78 6.98 -6.54 8.69
N ASP A 79 5.73 -6.30 9.12
CA ASP A 79 5.12 -7.04 10.24
C ASP A 79 5.02 -8.55 9.98
N LYS A 80 4.82 -8.93 8.72
CA LYS A 80 4.71 -10.34 8.28
C LYS A 80 5.98 -10.88 7.65
N GLN A 81 6.99 -10.03 7.48
CA GLN A 81 8.22 -10.31 6.73
C GLN A 81 7.95 -11.00 5.39
N SER A 82 6.95 -10.53 4.65
CA SER A 82 6.48 -11.21 3.45
C SER A 82 6.12 -10.26 2.31
N PHE A 83 6.40 -10.73 1.11
CA PHE A 83 6.06 -10.10 -0.17
C PHE A 83 4.72 -10.63 -0.65
N PHE A 84 3.88 -9.74 -1.17
CA PHE A 84 2.57 -10.08 -1.71
C PHE A 84 2.26 -9.23 -2.93
N LYS A 85 1.41 -9.76 -3.81
CA LYS A 85 0.81 -9.00 -4.90
C LYS A 85 -0.61 -8.59 -4.55
N VAL A 86 -1.00 -7.40 -4.98
CA VAL A 86 -2.36 -6.89 -4.86
C VAL A 86 -2.88 -6.57 -6.25
N LEU A 87 -3.94 -7.27 -6.64
CA LEU A 87 -4.70 -7.02 -7.85
C LEU A 87 -5.99 -6.30 -7.50
N VAL A 88 -6.22 -5.15 -8.14
CA VAL A 88 -7.40 -4.31 -7.91
C VAL A 88 -8.37 -4.49 -9.08
N LYS A 89 -9.53 -5.11 -8.85
CA LYS A 89 -10.55 -5.30 -9.87
C LYS A 89 -11.83 -4.51 -9.57
N PRO A 90 -12.52 -3.96 -10.57
CA PRO A 90 -13.84 -3.38 -10.37
C PRO A 90 -14.82 -4.47 -9.91
N ALA A 91 -15.64 -4.15 -8.91
CA ALA A 91 -16.71 -5.03 -8.48
C ALA A 91 -17.83 -5.02 -9.54
N LYS A 92 -17.98 -6.11 -10.30
CA LYS A 92 -18.93 -6.21 -11.43
C LYS A 92 -20.38 -5.81 -11.09
N ARG A 93 -20.79 -5.87 -9.82
CA ARG A 93 -22.16 -5.57 -9.36
C ARG A 93 -22.28 -4.32 -8.49
N LEU A 94 -21.17 -3.62 -8.21
CA LEU A 94 -21.16 -2.47 -7.29
C LEU A 94 -20.40 -1.33 -7.96
N ILE A 95 -21.16 -0.44 -8.62
CA ILE A 95 -20.62 0.74 -9.28
C ILE A 95 -19.76 1.54 -8.29
N GLY A 96 -18.53 1.87 -8.69
CA GLY A 96 -17.58 2.62 -7.86
C GLY A 96 -16.86 1.80 -6.78
N LYS A 97 -17.16 0.52 -6.58
CA LYS A 97 -16.45 -0.34 -5.62
C LYS A 97 -15.37 -1.19 -6.30
N LYS A 98 -14.26 -1.39 -5.58
CA LYS A 98 -13.12 -2.20 -6.01
C LYS A 98 -12.99 -3.41 -5.08
N ILE A 99 -12.62 -4.56 -5.65
CA ILE A 99 -12.26 -5.78 -4.93
C ILE A 99 -10.74 -5.92 -4.99
N LEU A 100 -10.14 -6.18 -3.83
CA LEU A 100 -8.72 -6.45 -3.71
C LEU A 100 -8.50 -7.95 -3.62
N PHE A 101 -7.61 -8.46 -4.46
CA PHE A 101 -7.09 -9.81 -4.38
C PHE A 101 -5.64 -9.73 -3.93
N THR A 102 -5.40 -10.16 -2.70
CA THR A 102 -4.05 -10.21 -2.13
C THR A 102 -3.55 -11.65 -2.22
N THR A 103 -2.37 -11.84 -2.80
CA THR A 103 -1.74 -13.16 -2.93
C THR A 103 -0.32 -13.08 -2.37
N PRO A 104 0.02 -13.89 -1.34
CA PRO A 104 1.40 -14.03 -0.87
C PRO A 104 2.31 -14.52 -2.01
N ILE A 105 3.55 -14.05 -2.02
CA ILE A 105 4.55 -14.42 -3.03
C ILE A 105 5.68 -15.21 -2.36
N ALA A 106 6.39 -14.58 -1.43
CA ALA A 106 7.57 -15.15 -0.77
C ALA A 106 7.95 -14.35 0.49
N GLU A 107 8.99 -14.78 1.20
CA GLU A 107 9.54 -14.09 2.38
C GLU A 107 10.79 -13.26 2.06
N THR A 108 11.51 -13.60 0.99
CA THR A 108 12.70 -12.87 0.52
C THR A 108 12.44 -12.19 -0.81
N PHE A 109 13.19 -11.11 -1.08
CA PHE A 109 13.03 -10.34 -2.32
C PHE A 109 13.43 -11.19 -3.54
N GLU A 110 14.50 -11.96 -3.41
CA GLU A 110 15.04 -12.81 -4.47
C GLU A 110 14.06 -13.93 -4.85
N GLN A 111 13.44 -14.57 -3.85
CA GLN A 111 12.35 -15.53 -4.08
C GLN A 111 11.12 -14.85 -4.69
N ALA A 112 10.75 -13.67 -4.20
CA ALA A 112 9.61 -12.92 -4.75
C ALA A 112 9.81 -12.60 -6.24
N MET A 113 11.00 -12.14 -6.62
CA MET A 113 11.35 -11.87 -8.01
C MET A 113 11.34 -13.14 -8.86
N SER A 114 11.83 -14.27 -8.34
CA SER A 114 11.80 -15.56 -9.03
C SER A 114 10.36 -16.02 -9.31
N VAL A 115 9.49 -16.00 -8.29
CA VAL A 115 8.07 -16.37 -8.40
C VAL A 115 7.34 -15.45 -9.37
N LEU A 116 7.54 -14.13 -9.27
CA LEU A 116 6.90 -13.17 -10.18
C LEU A 116 7.31 -13.39 -11.64
N LYS A 117 8.60 -13.63 -11.91
CA LYS A 117 9.08 -13.93 -13.28
C LYS A 117 8.52 -15.24 -13.81
N SER A 118 8.33 -16.24 -12.95
CA SER A 118 7.66 -17.49 -13.31
C SER A 118 6.18 -17.27 -13.67
N TRP A 119 5.47 -16.43 -12.91
CA TRP A 119 4.07 -16.10 -13.16
C TRP A 119 3.85 -15.20 -14.38
N TYR A 120 4.79 -14.31 -14.68
CA TYR A 120 4.69 -13.32 -15.76
C TYR A 120 5.92 -13.39 -16.69
N PRO A 121 6.16 -14.52 -17.39
CA PRO A 121 7.40 -14.77 -18.12
C PRO A 121 7.62 -13.84 -19.32
N THR A 122 6.55 -13.25 -19.86
CA THR A 122 6.60 -12.32 -21.00
C THR A 122 6.78 -10.86 -20.57
N TYR A 123 6.72 -10.56 -19.26
CA TYR A 123 6.91 -9.21 -18.77
C TYR A 123 8.40 -8.86 -18.79
N THR A 124 8.75 -7.72 -19.40
CA THR A 124 10.16 -7.33 -19.62
C THR A 124 10.63 -6.21 -18.71
N ASN A 125 9.73 -5.40 -18.16
CA ASN A 125 10.07 -4.20 -17.39
C ASN A 125 10.05 -4.44 -15.86
N TRP A 126 11.07 -5.12 -15.34
CA TRP A 126 11.20 -5.49 -13.92
C TRP A 126 11.78 -4.38 -13.03
N LYS A 127 11.23 -3.16 -13.11
CA LYS A 127 11.62 -2.04 -12.22
C LYS A 127 10.87 -2.13 -10.90
N LEU A 128 11.28 -3.08 -10.05
CA LEU A 128 10.80 -3.22 -8.67
C LEU A 128 11.90 -2.86 -7.69
N ASP A 129 11.62 -1.95 -6.78
CA ASP A 129 12.58 -1.49 -5.77
C ASP A 129 12.68 -2.51 -4.64
N LYS A 130 13.90 -2.90 -4.27
CA LYS A 130 14.11 -3.70 -3.05
C LYS A 130 13.77 -2.84 -1.82
N PRO A 131 12.97 -3.35 -0.87
CA PRO A 131 12.67 -2.58 0.33
C PRO A 131 13.96 -2.24 1.10
N PRO A 132 14.18 -0.99 1.50
CA PRO A 132 15.37 -0.59 2.27
C PRO A 132 15.29 -1.18 3.69
N ILE A 133 16.43 -1.52 4.29
CA ILE A 133 16.44 -1.96 5.69
C ILE A 133 16.06 -0.75 6.57
N ILE A 134 15.07 -0.95 7.46
CA ILE A 134 14.50 0.04 8.39
C ILE A 134 14.88 -0.29 9.82
#